data_AF-A0A497LCI3-F1
#
_entry.id   AF-A0A497LCI3-F1
#
_cell.length_a   1.000
_cell.length_b   1.000
_cell.length_c   1.000
_cell.angle_alpha   90.00
_cell.angle_beta   90.00
_cell.angle_gamma   90.00
#
_symmetry.space_group_name_H-M   'P 1'
#
loop_
_entity.id
_entity.type
_entity.pdbx_description
1 polymer ?
#
loop_
_entity_poly.entity_id
_entity_poly.type
_entity_poly.pdbx_seq_one_letter_code
_entity_poly.pdbx_strand_id
1 'polypeptide(L)' 'MDLKAEFVVEPENFMSKAKFSPFEGMKLRGKPVATIVNGHLAFHEGEVVAEPGTGQILRPLRRLEREKA' A
#
# COMPACT_ATOMS: atom_id res chain seq x y z
N MET A 1 -9.49 1.88 7.32
CA MET A 1 -10.19 1.12 6.25
C MET A 1 -11.69 1.24 6.50
N ASP A 2 -12.50 1.32 5.45
CA ASP A 2 -13.96 1.25 5.56
C ASP A 2 -14.43 -0.16 5.22
N LEU A 3 -14.96 -0.87 6.22
CA LEU A 3 -15.47 -2.24 6.10
C LEU A 3 -16.87 -2.33 5.49
N LYS A 4 -17.58 -1.21 5.33
CA LYS A 4 -18.93 -1.17 4.76
C LYS A 4 -18.93 -0.74 3.31
N ALA A 5 -17.86 -0.09 2.83
CA ALA A 5 -17.70 0.25 1.42
C ALA A 5 -17.74 -0.99 0.53
N GLU A 6 -18.58 -0.92 -0.50
CA GLU A 6 -18.67 -1.91 -1.58
C GLU A 6 -18.20 -1.29 -2.89
N PHE A 7 -17.56 -2.08 -3.74
CA PHE A 7 -17.09 -1.63 -5.06
C PHE A 7 -16.97 -2.81 -6.03
N VAL A 8 -16.96 -2.50 -7.33
CA VAL A 8 -16.61 -3.43 -8.40
C VAL A 8 -15.14 -3.24 -8.74
N VAL A 9 -14.42 -4.33 -8.99
CA VAL A 9 -13.03 -4.26 -9.45
C VAL A 9 -13.00 -3.82 -10.91
N GLU A 10 -12.49 -2.61 -11.13
CA GLU A 10 -12.30 -1.97 -12.44
C GLU A 10 -10.80 -1.69 -12.66
N PRO A 11 -10.07 -2.56 -13.37
CA PRO A 11 -8.62 -2.45 -13.56
C PRO A 11 -8.14 -1.15 -14.22
N GLU A 12 -9.00 -0.48 -14.99
CA GLU A 12 -8.76 0.79 -15.65
C GLU A 12 -8.38 1.88 -14.62
N ASN A 13 -9.00 1.80 -13.43
CA ASN A 13 -8.80 2.72 -12.32
C ASN A 13 -7.56 2.39 -11.47
N PHE A 14 -6.85 1.28 -11.74
CA PHE A 14 -5.70 0.89 -10.92
C PHE A 14 -4.52 1.83 -11.14
N MET A 15 -3.80 2.20 -10.10
CA MET A 15 -2.57 2.99 -10.22
C MET A 15 -1.39 2.18 -10.83
N SER A 16 -1.56 0.87 -11.05
CA SER A 16 -0.54 0.03 -11.70
C SER A 16 -0.45 0.33 -13.20
N LYS A 17 0.74 0.14 -13.78
CA LYS A 17 0.96 0.38 -15.22
C LYS A 17 0.21 -0.59 -16.13
N ALA A 18 -0.03 -1.82 -15.66
CA ALA A 18 -0.60 -2.89 -16.49
C ALA A 18 -2.12 -2.76 -16.66
N LYS A 19 -2.82 -2.06 -15.76
CA LYS A 19 -4.28 -1.90 -15.80
C LYS A 19 -5.03 -3.22 -16.00
N PHE A 20 -4.58 -4.27 -15.30
CA PHE A 20 -5.10 -5.63 -15.39
C PHE A 20 -5.32 -6.21 -13.99
N SER A 21 -6.36 -7.02 -13.84
CA SER A 21 -6.63 -7.79 -12.62
C SER A 21 -7.35 -9.10 -12.96
N PRO A 22 -6.97 -10.25 -12.39
CA PRO A 22 -7.77 -11.48 -12.51
C PRO A 22 -9.11 -11.39 -11.77
N PHE A 23 -9.35 -10.30 -11.02
CA PHE A 23 -10.56 -10.07 -10.24
C PHE A 23 -11.53 -9.09 -10.91
N GLU A 24 -11.29 -8.66 -12.15
CA GLU A 24 -12.16 -7.73 -12.89
C GLU A 24 -13.63 -8.15 -12.84
N GLY A 25 -14.52 -7.17 -12.56
CA GLY A 25 -15.97 -7.39 -12.45
C GLY A 25 -16.43 -8.00 -11.12
N MET A 26 -15.52 -8.45 -10.24
CA MET A 26 -15.91 -8.94 -8.91
C MET A 26 -16.43 -7.81 -8.03
N LYS A 27 -17.52 -8.06 -7.30
CA LYS A 27 -18.01 -7.19 -6.22
C LYS A 27 -17.30 -7.54 -4.91
N LEU A 28 -16.61 -6.56 -4.33
CA LEU A 28 -15.87 -6.71 -3.08
C LEU A 28 -16.39 -5.75 -2.02
N ARG A 29 -16.10 -6.07 -0.76
CA ARG A 29 -16.44 -5.24 0.41
C ARG A 29 -15.19 -5.02 1.25
N GLY A 30 -15.02 -3.79 1.72
CA GLY A 30 -13.82 -3.36 2.45
C GLY A 30 -12.87 -2.57 1.54
N LYS A 31 -12.78 -1.25 1.74
CA LYS A 31 -11.92 -0.37 0.94
C LYS A 31 -10.92 0.38 1.83
N PRO A 32 -9.61 0.42 1.47
CA PRO A 32 -8.66 1.24 2.20
C PRO A 32 -9.01 2.73 2.06
N VAL A 33 -9.10 3.42 3.19
CA VAL A 33 -9.36 4.87 3.26
C VAL A 33 -8.05 5.64 3.43
N ALA A 34 -7.09 5.06 4.17
CA ALA A 34 -5.78 5.64 4.39
C ALA A 34 -4.74 4.55 4.58
N THR A 35 -3.51 4.82 4.15
CA THR A 35 -2.32 4.01 4.42
C THR A 35 -1.25 4.90 5.04
N ILE A 36 -0.65 4.48 6.15
CA ILE A 36 0.41 5.20 6.86
C ILE A 36 1.70 4.39 6.76
N VAL A 37 2.80 5.04 6.37
CA VAL A 37 4.13 4.43 6.26
C VAL A 37 5.11 5.30 7.06
N ASN A 38 5.80 4.71 8.04
CA ASN A 38 6.76 5.42 8.90
C ASN A 38 6.21 6.73 9.51
N GLY A 39 4.95 6.72 9.94
CA GLY A 39 4.27 7.90 10.50
C GLY A 39 3.77 8.93 9.48
N HIS A 40 3.96 8.70 8.17
CA HIS A 40 3.51 9.60 7.10
C HIS A 40 2.26 9.05 6.41
N LEU A 41 1.28 9.91 6.13
CA LEU A 41 0.12 9.56 5.30
C LEU A 41 0.58 9.36 3.86
N ALA A 42 0.49 8.14 3.35
CA ALA A 42 1.01 7.78 2.03
C ALA A 42 -0.08 7.64 0.96
N PHE A 43 -1.27 7.27 1.38
CA PHE A 43 -2.44 7.11 0.52
C PHE A 43 -3.67 7.59 1.26
N HIS A 44 -4.57 8.30 0.58
CA HIS A 44 -5.83 8.74 1.15
C HIS A 44 -6.94 8.77 0.09
N GLU A 45 -8.09 8.16 0.40
CA GLU A 45 -9.32 8.21 -0.39
C GLU A 45 -9.22 7.86 -1.89
N GLY A 46 -8.24 7.05 -2.29
CA GLY A 46 -8.05 6.68 -3.70
C GLY A 46 -6.76 7.21 -4.31
N GLU A 47 -6.11 8.17 -3.66
CA GLU A 47 -4.97 8.89 -4.19
C GLU A 47 -3.68 8.58 -3.40
N VAL A 48 -2.56 8.52 -4.11
CA VAL A 48 -1.22 8.52 -3.49
C VAL A 48 -0.89 9.96 -3.14
N VAL A 49 -0.68 10.22 -1.85
CA VAL A 49 -0.37 11.56 -1.33
C VAL A 49 1.07 11.69 -0.81
N ALA A 50 1.83 10.59 -0.80
CA ALA A 50 3.26 10.63 -0.53
C ALA A 50 4.07 11.09 -1.74
N GLU A 51 5.10 11.88 -1.47
CA GLU A 51 6.07 12.30 -2.48
C GLU A 51 7.00 11.15 -2.90
N PRO A 52 7.49 11.15 -4.16
CA PRO A 52 8.54 10.23 -4.59
C PRO A 52 9.76 10.27 -3.64
N GLY A 53 10.24 9.09 -3.24
CA GLY A 53 11.36 8.97 -2.29
C GLY A 53 10.97 8.92 -0.81
N THR A 54 9.68 9.01 -0.47
CA THR A 54 9.20 8.82 0.93
C THR A 54 9.56 7.45 1.51
N GLY A 55 9.59 6.41 0.67
CA GLY A 55 9.97 5.06 1.09
C GLY A 55 11.47 4.91 1.39
N GLN A 56 11.82 3.90 2.20
CA GLN A 56 13.21 3.61 2.54
C GLN A 56 13.53 2.13 2.33
N ILE A 57 14.75 1.83 1.91
CA ILE A 57 15.26 0.46 1.83
C ILE A 57 15.57 -0.02 3.24
N LEU A 58 14.82 -1.02 3.73
CA LEU A 58 15.14 -1.68 4.98
C LEU A 58 16.34 -2.59 4.77
N ARG A 59 17.43 -2.32 5.49
CA ARG A 59 18.61 -3.20 5.54
C ARG A 59 18.48 -4.13 6.74
N PRO A 60 18.86 -5.42 6.60
CA PRO A 60 18.93 -6.31 7.74
C PRO A 60 19.79 -5.68 8.85
N LEU A 61 19.34 -5.78 10.10
CA LEU A 61 20.18 -5.46 11.23
C LEU A 61 21.39 -6.38 11.17
N ARG A 62 22.59 -5.81 10.92
CA ARG A 62 23.82 -6.54 11.20
C ARG A 62 23.79 -6.82 12.69
N ARG A 63 23.71 -8.09 13.06
CA ARG A 63 23.97 -8.53 14.43
C ARG A 63 25.38 -8.04 14.72
N LEU A 64 25.50 -6.96 15.50
CA LEU A 64 26.79 -6.55 16.04
C LEU A 64 27.39 -7.80 16.65
N GLU A 65 28.58 -8.14 16.15
CA GLU A 65 29.30 -9.33 16.57
C GLU A 65 29.28 -9.37 18.09
N ARG A 66 28.92 -10.55 18.60
CA ARG A 66 28.88 -10.87 20.04
C ARG A 66 29.99 -10.09 20.73
N GLU A 67 29.59 -9.21 21.64
CA GLU A 67 30.52 -8.59 22.58
C GLU A 67 31.49 -9.65 23.06
N LYS A 68 32.76 -9.44 22.73
CA LYS A 68 33.95 -9.86 23.46
C LYS A 68 33.65 -10.91 24.54
N ALA A 69 33.84 -12.18 24.21
CA ALA A 69 34.16 -13.22 25.17
C ALA A 69 35.60 -13.66 24.92
#